data_AF-A0A914SX78-F1
#
_entry.id   AF-A0A914SX78-F1
#
_cell.length_a   1.000
_cell.length_b   1.000
_cell.length_c   1.000
_cell.angle_alpha   90.00
_cell.angle_beta   90.00
_cell.angle_gamma   90.00
#
_symmetry.space_group_name_H-M   'P 1'
#
loop_
_entity.id
_entity.type
_entity.pdbx_description
1 polymer ?
#
loop_
_entity_poly.entity_id
_entity_poly.type
_entity_poly.pdbx_seq_one_letter_code
_entity_poly.pdbx_strand_id
1 'polypeptide(L)'
;MARSSPTLLGIYPSTRLEHPNSAAAASSTTFQQQQRTESEYTPGQTKFENNISKNDINENSNKATISVSTKSFDTTTEISENAIQSKISELVATSTRCKVTNTKDEDFNALLGQVLEAIGAGIQPQLCREGSSGSYFVYNKLGDPIGIFKPKDEEPFANLNPKWPKYFQRVLCFCCFGRSCLIPNVGYLSETAASLVDERLNLFVVPKTRVVKLASPSFNYGRSWFHETPKIKGKEGSLQTFVIGYQSAEVVLNEWANMGTEHTMSQENEERFTVLFQKMCVLDYVIRNTDRHMDNWLIRHVPDEPIQVAVIDNGLAFPVKHPECASRFRTFPFHWGELSWAHRPLNQKLRQELLTLLTPAFVHELCEELKKFFRHDRQHNRYLTYSQIRVLRGQLWNLKEALEADEPPAEWVKREPILASRRFRHAPPANGTFDDCFRRLPADYSHRVCC
;
A
#
# COMPACT_ATOMS: atom_id res chain seq x y z
N MET A 1 35.04 5.51 1.82
CA MET A 1 35.10 5.98 0.42
C MET A 1 33.81 5.58 -0.27
N ALA A 2 32.80 6.42 -0.16
CA ALA A 2 31.49 6.24 -0.79
C ALA A 2 31.48 7.01 -2.12
N ARG A 3 31.02 6.36 -3.20
CA ARG A 3 30.69 7.03 -4.46
C ARG A 3 29.18 7.12 -4.55
N SER A 4 28.70 8.36 -4.42
CA SER A 4 27.35 8.82 -4.68
C SER A 4 27.03 8.78 -6.18
N SER A 5 25.84 8.28 -6.53
CA SER A 5 25.22 8.51 -7.84
C SER A 5 24.13 9.58 -7.70
N PRO A 6 24.01 10.53 -8.66
CA PRO A 6 23.12 11.67 -8.54
C PRO A 6 21.71 11.37 -9.08
N THR A 7 20.67 11.76 -8.34
CA THR A 7 19.28 11.77 -8.83
C THR A 7 18.92 13.19 -9.25
N LEU A 8 18.70 13.40 -10.56
CA LEU A 8 18.12 14.62 -11.10
C LEU A 8 16.62 14.69 -10.74
N LEU A 9 16.25 15.74 -10.01
CA LEU A 9 14.86 16.16 -9.76
C LEU A 9 14.31 16.91 -10.97
N GLY A 10 13.22 16.40 -11.56
CA GLY A 10 12.39 17.13 -12.52
C GLY A 10 11.30 17.89 -11.78
N ILE A 11 11.46 19.21 -11.68
CA ILE A 11 10.44 20.14 -11.15
C ILE A 11 9.60 20.62 -12.34
N TYR A 12 8.28 20.42 -12.30
CA TYR A 12 7.33 21.13 -13.17
C TYR A 12 6.86 22.41 -12.47
N PRO A 13 7.07 23.61 -13.03
CA PRO A 13 6.46 24.84 -12.52
C PRO A 13 5.12 25.08 -13.22
N SER A 14 4.05 25.31 -12.44
CA SER A 14 2.83 25.94 -12.92
C SER A 14 2.90 27.45 -12.69
N THR A 15 2.38 28.19 -13.66
CA THR A 15 2.66 29.58 -14.00
C THR A 15 1.80 30.63 -13.30
N ARG A 16 2.44 31.78 -13.06
CA ARG A 16 1.98 33.17 -13.33
C ARG A 16 0.88 33.77 -12.45
N LEU A 17 1.29 34.69 -11.55
CA LEU A 17 0.56 35.92 -11.22
C LEU A 17 1.56 37.09 -11.12
N GLU A 18 1.10 38.26 -11.54
CA GLU A 18 1.87 39.44 -11.97
C GLU A 18 2.43 40.31 -10.82
N HIS A 19 3.50 41.05 -11.14
CA HIS A 19 4.17 42.06 -10.30
C HIS A 19 3.32 43.34 -10.09
N PRO A 20 3.70 44.20 -9.12
CA PRO A 20 4.57 45.33 -9.50
C PRO A 20 5.73 45.66 -8.54
N ASN A 21 6.88 45.93 -9.15
CA ASN A 21 7.97 46.87 -8.85
C ASN A 21 8.22 47.40 -7.42
N SER A 22 9.43 47.17 -6.91
CA SER A 22 10.35 48.26 -6.54
C SER A 22 11.82 47.80 -6.55
N ALA A 23 12.70 48.73 -6.91
CA ALA A 23 14.10 48.54 -7.25
C ALA A 23 15.03 48.58 -6.03
N ALA A 24 16.18 47.90 -6.09
CA ALA A 24 17.52 48.54 -6.07
C ALA A 24 18.67 47.55 -5.77
N ALA A 25 19.81 47.85 -6.42
CA ALA A 25 21.19 47.66 -5.98
C ALA A 25 21.84 46.25 -6.02
N ALA A 26 22.48 46.00 -7.17
CA ALA A 26 23.92 45.72 -7.35
C ALA A 26 24.70 45.04 -6.20
N SER A 27 25.42 43.95 -6.52
CA SER A 27 26.89 44.01 -6.66
C SER A 27 27.48 42.71 -7.21
N SER A 28 28.29 42.91 -8.25
CA SER A 28 29.23 42.02 -8.93
C SER A 28 30.17 41.26 -7.99
N THR A 29 30.54 40.04 -8.37
CA THR A 29 31.96 39.63 -8.34
C THR A 29 32.23 38.51 -9.35
N THR A 30 33.15 38.84 -10.26
CA THR A 30 33.72 38.03 -11.34
C THR A 30 34.90 37.20 -10.81
N PHE A 31 35.38 36.27 -11.65
CA PHE A 31 36.64 35.50 -11.65
C PHE A 31 36.48 33.99 -11.32
N GLN A 32 37.00 33.03 -12.11
CA GLN A 32 37.74 33.08 -13.36
C GLN A 32 37.70 31.69 -14.03
N GLN A 33 37.64 31.71 -15.35
CA GLN A 33 37.75 30.57 -16.27
C GLN A 33 39.17 29.98 -16.27
N GLN A 34 39.28 28.65 -16.39
CA GLN A 34 40.42 28.02 -17.07
C GLN A 34 39.92 26.99 -18.08
N GLN A 35 40.30 27.23 -19.33
CA GLN A 35 40.04 26.47 -20.54
C GLN A 35 41.02 25.30 -20.72
N ARG A 36 40.59 24.34 -21.55
CA ARG A 36 41.31 23.45 -22.50
C ARG A 36 40.80 22.01 -22.34
N THR A 37 40.50 21.22 -23.38
CA THR A 37 40.66 21.33 -24.84
C THR A 37 39.76 20.27 -25.48
N GLU A 38 39.30 20.54 -26.68
CA GLU A 38 38.51 19.69 -27.57
C GLU A 38 39.27 18.43 -28.03
N SER A 39 38.53 17.35 -28.30
CA SER A 39 38.84 16.43 -29.38
C SER A 39 37.56 15.79 -29.92
N GLU A 40 37.30 16.05 -31.20
CA GLU A 40 36.23 15.53 -32.05
C GLU A 40 36.25 14.00 -32.20
N TYR A 41 35.07 13.40 -32.36
CA TYR A 41 34.92 12.16 -33.15
C TYR A 41 33.53 12.10 -33.80
N THR A 42 33.53 12.03 -35.13
CA THR A 42 32.36 11.92 -36.03
C THR A 42 31.97 10.45 -36.30
N PRO A 43 30.73 10.18 -36.79
CA PRO A 43 30.16 8.84 -36.84
C PRO A 43 30.46 8.10 -38.16
N GLY A 44 30.78 6.81 -38.07
CA GLY A 44 31.00 5.92 -39.21
C GLY A 44 29.74 5.16 -39.64
N GLN A 45 29.35 5.33 -40.91
CA GLN A 45 28.42 4.50 -41.66
C GLN A 45 29.08 3.18 -42.10
N THR A 46 28.32 2.09 -42.18
CA THR A 46 28.55 1.03 -43.18
C THR A 46 27.23 0.48 -43.72
N LYS A 47 27.10 0.57 -45.05
CA LYS A 47 26.16 -0.13 -45.92
C LYS A 47 26.58 -1.61 -46.08
N PHE A 48 25.63 -2.50 -46.34
CA PHE A 48 25.78 -3.61 -47.29
C PHE A 48 24.44 -3.97 -47.93
N GLU A 49 24.52 -4.46 -49.15
CA GLU A 49 23.54 -4.38 -50.24
C GLU A 49 22.57 -5.57 -50.36
N ASN A 50 21.43 -5.25 -50.99
CA ASN A 50 20.57 -5.98 -51.94
C ASN A 50 20.76 -7.50 -52.13
N ASN A 51 19.62 -8.20 -52.13
CA ASN A 51 19.28 -9.13 -53.23
C ASN A 51 17.78 -9.12 -53.52
N ILE A 52 17.47 -8.87 -54.79
CA ILE A 52 16.15 -8.91 -55.44
C ILE A 52 15.97 -10.30 -56.05
N SER A 53 14.77 -10.86 -55.97
CA SER A 53 14.25 -11.73 -57.04
C SER A 53 12.78 -11.43 -57.29
N LYS A 54 12.47 -11.14 -58.55
CA LYS A 54 11.14 -10.98 -59.16
C LYS A 54 10.58 -12.37 -59.54
N ASN A 55 9.25 -12.43 -59.67
CA ASN A 55 8.44 -13.11 -60.71
C ASN A 55 6.97 -12.74 -60.42
N ASP A 56 6.39 -11.81 -61.19
CA ASP A 56 5.51 -12.00 -62.37
C ASP A 56 4.02 -12.19 -62.00
N ILE A 57 3.22 -11.12 -62.07
CA ILE A 57 2.24 -10.79 -63.14
C ILE A 57 1.02 -11.72 -63.16
N ASN A 58 -0.14 -11.18 -62.75
CA ASN A 58 -1.28 -11.09 -63.67
C ASN A 58 -2.32 -10.05 -63.21
N GLU A 59 -2.60 -9.12 -64.12
CA GLU A 59 -3.72 -8.19 -64.07
C GLU A 59 -5.03 -8.94 -64.34
N ASN A 60 -6.12 -8.52 -63.71
CA ASN A 60 -7.37 -8.38 -64.44
C ASN A 60 -8.28 -7.32 -63.81
N SER A 61 -8.47 -6.27 -64.59
CA SER A 61 -9.45 -5.21 -64.42
C SER A 61 -10.88 -5.74 -64.47
N ASN A 62 -11.75 -5.20 -63.62
CA ASN A 62 -13.13 -4.92 -64.04
C ASN A 62 -13.64 -3.63 -63.38
N LYS A 63 -14.19 -2.80 -64.25
CA LYS A 63 -14.63 -1.41 -64.07
C LYS A 63 -16.15 -1.42 -63.90
N ALA A 64 -16.67 -0.76 -62.87
CA ALA A 64 -18.07 -0.31 -62.85
C ALA A 64 -18.21 0.95 -62.00
N THR A 65 -19.06 1.85 -62.48
CA THR A 65 -19.13 3.28 -62.19
C THR A 65 -20.34 3.63 -61.30
N ILE A 66 -20.10 4.46 -60.28
CA ILE A 66 -20.98 5.46 -59.60
C ILE A 66 -22.35 5.04 -59.03
N SER A 67 -22.53 5.23 -57.71
CA SER A 67 -23.60 6.08 -57.16
C SER A 67 -23.33 6.47 -55.71
N VAL A 68 -23.49 7.77 -55.42
CA VAL A 68 -23.44 8.35 -54.07
C VAL A 68 -24.76 8.04 -53.37
N SER A 69 -24.71 7.46 -52.18
CA SER A 69 -25.80 7.51 -51.21
C SER A 69 -25.24 7.74 -49.82
N THR A 70 -25.41 8.95 -49.33
CA THR A 70 -25.22 9.35 -47.94
C THR A 70 -26.21 8.60 -47.05
N LYS A 71 -25.74 7.67 -46.23
CA LYS A 71 -26.44 7.25 -45.00
C LYS A 71 -25.43 7.14 -43.86
N SER A 72 -25.54 8.09 -42.95
CA SER A 72 -25.04 8.03 -41.59
C SER A 72 -25.46 6.71 -40.93
N PHE A 73 -24.49 6.02 -40.33
CA PHE A 73 -24.72 4.89 -39.45
C PHE A 73 -23.65 4.90 -38.35
N ASP A 74 -23.72 5.92 -37.50
CA ASP A 74 -23.14 5.88 -36.16
C ASP A 74 -24.06 5.00 -35.29
N THR A 75 -23.74 3.72 -35.16
CA THR A 75 -24.44 2.83 -34.21
C THR A 75 -23.56 1.71 -33.66
N THR A 76 -22.28 1.68 -34.01
CA THR A 76 -21.33 0.69 -33.47
C THR A 76 -20.63 1.16 -32.19
N THR A 77 -20.55 2.46 -31.94
CA THR A 77 -19.91 3.04 -30.74
C THR A 77 -20.83 2.97 -29.51
N GLU A 78 -22.11 3.31 -29.66
CA GLU A 78 -23.08 3.30 -28.56
C GLU A 78 -23.40 1.89 -28.03
N ILE A 79 -23.38 0.87 -28.90
CA ILE A 79 -23.64 -0.52 -28.49
C ILE A 79 -22.46 -1.08 -27.67
N SER A 80 -21.23 -0.62 -27.93
CA SER A 80 -20.04 -0.98 -27.15
C SER A 80 -19.99 -0.27 -25.80
N GLU A 81 -20.27 1.04 -25.77
CA GLU A 81 -20.29 1.83 -24.54
C GLU A 81 -21.38 1.38 -23.57
N ASN A 82 -22.60 1.10 -24.07
CA ASN A 82 -23.68 0.59 -23.23
C ASN A 82 -23.39 -0.82 -22.68
N ALA A 83 -22.69 -1.68 -23.44
CA ALA A 83 -22.26 -2.99 -22.96
C ALA A 83 -21.12 -2.90 -21.93
N ILE A 84 -20.25 -1.91 -22.04
CA ILE A 84 -19.20 -1.62 -21.05
C ILE A 84 -19.85 -1.03 -19.78
N GLN A 85 -20.77 -0.09 -19.90
CA GLN A 85 -21.48 0.55 -18.80
C GLN A 85 -22.36 -0.45 -18.03
N SER A 86 -23.00 -1.38 -18.75
CA SER A 86 -23.73 -2.51 -18.16
C SER A 86 -22.82 -3.49 -17.42
N LYS A 87 -21.61 -3.75 -17.92
CA LYS A 87 -20.61 -4.59 -17.22
C LYS A 87 -19.97 -3.88 -16.03
N ILE A 88 -19.75 -2.57 -16.11
CA ILE A 88 -19.26 -1.75 -15.00
C ILE A 88 -20.30 -1.75 -13.88
N SER A 89 -21.58 -1.50 -14.19
CA SER A 89 -22.67 -1.53 -13.19
C SER A 89 -22.85 -2.93 -12.56
N GLU A 90 -22.66 -4.02 -13.32
CA GLU A 90 -22.65 -5.39 -12.78
C GLU A 90 -21.45 -5.65 -11.82
N LEU A 91 -20.29 -5.06 -12.11
CA LEU A 91 -19.08 -5.15 -11.28
C LEU A 91 -19.20 -4.32 -9.99
N VAL A 92 -19.85 -3.15 -10.06
CA VAL A 92 -20.23 -2.33 -8.89
C VAL A 92 -21.26 -3.06 -8.02
N ALA A 93 -22.26 -3.70 -8.62
CA ALA A 93 -23.25 -4.51 -7.92
C ALA A 93 -22.67 -5.79 -7.28
N THR A 94 -21.46 -6.23 -7.68
CA THR A 94 -20.78 -7.32 -6.97
C THR A 94 -20.08 -6.82 -5.70
N SER A 95 -19.71 -5.54 -5.62
CA SER A 95 -19.16 -4.91 -4.41
C SER A 95 -20.20 -4.86 -3.28
N THR A 96 -21.47 -4.64 -3.61
CA THR A 96 -22.59 -4.71 -2.65
C THR A 96 -22.91 -6.14 -2.17
N ARG A 97 -22.40 -7.18 -2.85
CA ARG A 97 -22.50 -8.57 -2.36
C ARG A 97 -21.44 -8.90 -1.30
N CYS A 98 -20.41 -8.06 -1.14
CA CYS A 98 -19.57 -8.06 0.05
C CYS A 98 -20.30 -7.32 1.17
N LYS A 99 -20.70 -8.05 2.22
CA LYS A 99 -21.03 -7.46 3.54
C LYS A 99 -19.79 -6.84 4.23
N VAL A 100 -18.93 -6.15 3.49
CA VAL A 100 -17.68 -5.54 3.97
C VAL A 100 -17.65 -4.04 3.67
N THR A 101 -18.37 -3.55 2.65
CA THR A 101 -18.87 -2.17 2.67
C THR A 101 -20.04 -2.15 3.63
N ASN A 102 -19.75 -1.94 4.91
CA ASN A 102 -20.79 -1.62 5.89
C ASN A 102 -21.61 -0.48 5.28
N THR A 103 -22.93 -0.61 5.21
CA THR A 103 -23.79 0.50 4.72
C THR A 103 -23.60 1.77 5.53
N LYS A 104 -22.94 1.66 6.70
CA LYS A 104 -22.54 2.72 7.61
C LYS A 104 -21.21 3.41 7.25
N ASP A 105 -20.45 2.94 6.26
CA ASP A 105 -19.15 3.53 5.87
C ASP A 105 -19.32 4.57 4.75
N GLU A 106 -20.10 5.62 5.04
CA GLU A 106 -20.57 6.61 4.06
C GLU A 106 -19.40 7.30 3.33
N ASP A 107 -18.38 7.74 4.06
CA ASP A 107 -17.22 8.42 3.48
C ASP A 107 -16.47 7.53 2.47
N PHE A 108 -16.30 6.24 2.78
CA PHE A 108 -15.62 5.32 1.88
C PHE A 108 -16.49 5.00 0.66
N ASN A 109 -17.79 4.84 0.86
CA ASN A 109 -18.73 4.62 -0.24
C ASN A 109 -18.77 5.82 -1.18
N ALA A 110 -18.68 7.06 -0.66
CA ALA A 110 -18.57 8.27 -1.46
C ALA A 110 -17.27 8.31 -2.27
N LEU A 111 -16.13 7.95 -1.66
CA LEU A 111 -14.85 7.82 -2.37
C LEU A 111 -14.92 6.78 -3.49
N LEU A 112 -15.45 5.59 -3.20
CA LEU A 112 -15.63 4.55 -4.20
C LEU A 112 -16.56 5.00 -5.34
N GLY A 113 -17.64 5.71 -5.01
CA GLY A 113 -18.53 6.34 -5.99
C GLY A 113 -17.77 7.27 -6.95
N GLN A 114 -16.95 8.18 -6.41
CA GLN A 114 -16.12 9.09 -7.21
C GLN A 114 -15.12 8.35 -8.11
N VAL A 115 -14.48 7.28 -7.61
CA VAL A 115 -13.57 6.45 -8.40
C VAL A 115 -14.30 5.80 -9.57
N LEU A 116 -15.48 5.22 -9.33
CA LEU A 116 -16.27 4.55 -10.36
C LEU A 116 -16.78 5.54 -11.41
N GLU A 117 -17.20 6.72 -10.96
CA GLU A 117 -17.61 7.82 -11.82
C GLU A 117 -16.48 8.33 -12.72
N ALA A 118 -15.26 8.43 -12.20
CA ALA A 118 -14.08 8.84 -12.96
C ALA A 118 -13.72 7.79 -14.02
N ILE A 119 -13.69 6.51 -13.65
CA ILE A 119 -13.44 5.40 -14.59
C ILE A 119 -14.49 5.40 -15.70
N GLY A 120 -15.76 5.58 -15.36
CA GLY A 120 -16.87 5.66 -16.32
C GLY A 120 -16.78 6.88 -17.25
N ALA A 121 -16.16 7.97 -16.79
CA ALA A 121 -15.87 9.15 -17.60
C ALA A 121 -14.57 9.03 -18.42
N GLY A 122 -13.92 7.86 -18.44
CA GLY A 122 -12.70 7.62 -19.19
C GLY A 122 -11.40 7.97 -18.45
N ILE A 123 -11.47 8.50 -17.23
CA ILE A 123 -10.30 8.80 -16.39
C ILE A 123 -9.82 7.49 -15.74
N GLN A 124 -8.81 6.87 -16.36
CA GLN A 124 -8.33 5.56 -15.94
C GLN A 124 -7.33 5.63 -14.78
N PRO A 125 -7.31 4.63 -13.89
CA PRO A 125 -6.26 4.47 -12.89
C PRO A 125 -4.87 4.40 -13.54
N GLN A 126 -3.87 4.98 -12.89
CA GLN A 126 -2.50 5.04 -13.42
C GLN A 126 -1.55 4.21 -12.55
N LEU A 127 -0.76 3.34 -13.20
CA LEU A 127 0.21 2.50 -12.51
C LEU A 127 1.31 3.36 -11.86
N CYS A 128 1.51 3.18 -10.56
CA CYS A 128 2.64 3.72 -9.83
C CYS A 128 3.93 3.05 -10.32
N ARG A 129 4.87 3.87 -10.82
CA ARG A 129 6.17 3.41 -11.33
C ARG A 129 7.05 2.86 -10.22
N GLU A 130 6.92 3.40 -9.02
CA GLU A 130 7.68 3.02 -7.84
C GLU A 130 7.05 1.81 -7.11
N GLY A 131 7.84 1.13 -6.27
CA GLY A 131 7.41 -0.08 -5.56
C GLY A 131 7.42 -1.35 -6.43
N SER A 132 7.15 -2.50 -5.80
CA SER A 132 7.36 -3.83 -6.43
C SER A 132 6.08 -4.56 -6.87
N SER A 133 4.91 -4.04 -6.52
CA SER A 133 3.59 -4.53 -6.89
C SER A 133 2.92 -3.69 -7.98
N GLY A 134 1.87 -4.24 -8.60
CA GLY A 134 0.86 -3.45 -9.29
C GLY A 134 0.09 -2.59 -8.29
N SER A 135 0.30 -1.29 -8.31
CA SER A 135 -0.37 -0.32 -7.45
C SER A 135 -0.76 0.87 -8.30
N TYR A 136 -2.02 1.28 -8.24
CA TYR A 136 -2.59 2.25 -9.15
C TYR A 136 -3.13 3.44 -8.38
N PHE A 137 -2.76 4.65 -8.79
CA PHE A 137 -3.49 5.84 -8.39
C PHE A 137 -4.87 5.80 -9.05
N VAL A 138 -5.91 6.02 -8.26
CA VAL A 138 -7.28 6.22 -8.74
C VAL A 138 -7.69 7.67 -8.51
N TYR A 139 -8.52 8.18 -9.41
CA TYR A 139 -8.79 9.60 -9.53
C TYR A 139 -10.27 9.91 -9.34
N ASN A 140 -10.59 11.16 -9.01
CA ASN A 140 -11.93 11.71 -9.16
C ASN A 140 -12.17 12.20 -10.60
N LYS A 141 -13.37 12.73 -10.89
CA LYS A 141 -13.70 13.32 -12.19
C LYS A 141 -12.90 14.58 -12.56
N LEU A 142 -12.29 15.24 -11.58
CA LEU A 142 -11.44 16.42 -11.78
C LEU A 142 -10.00 16.03 -12.16
N GLY A 143 -9.64 14.76 -12.02
CA GLY A 143 -8.28 14.26 -12.25
C GLY A 143 -7.38 14.29 -11.02
N ASP A 144 -7.92 14.57 -9.82
CA ASP A 144 -7.14 14.52 -8.58
C ASP A 144 -7.01 13.07 -8.08
N PRO A 145 -5.83 12.66 -7.59
CA PRO A 145 -5.67 11.35 -6.97
C PRO A 145 -6.44 11.30 -5.64
N ILE A 146 -7.34 10.33 -5.51
CA ILE A 146 -8.19 10.15 -4.31
C ILE A 146 -7.98 8.80 -3.64
N GLY A 147 -7.29 7.87 -4.29
CA GLY A 147 -6.98 6.57 -3.70
C GLY A 147 -5.83 5.84 -4.36
N ILE A 148 -5.41 4.75 -3.71
CA ILE A 148 -4.45 3.78 -4.21
C ILE A 148 -5.15 2.42 -4.24
N PHE A 149 -5.24 1.83 -5.42
CA PHE A 149 -5.77 0.49 -5.63
C PHE A 149 -4.65 -0.52 -5.87
N LYS A 150 -4.61 -1.59 -5.08
CA LYS A 150 -3.65 -2.70 -5.20
C LYS A 150 -4.40 -4.00 -5.52
N PRO A 151 -4.50 -4.42 -6.81
CA PRO A 151 -5.19 -5.65 -7.19
C PRO A 151 -4.43 -6.89 -6.71
N LYS A 152 -5.17 -7.86 -6.15
CA LYS A 152 -4.65 -9.14 -5.63
C LYS A 152 -3.81 -9.90 -6.66
N ASP A 153 -4.23 -9.89 -7.92
CA ASP A 153 -3.61 -10.66 -8.99
C ASP A 153 -2.34 -10.01 -9.58
N GLU A 154 -1.94 -8.83 -9.10
CA GLU A 154 -0.73 -8.11 -9.51
C GLU A 154 0.26 -7.85 -8.36
N GLU A 155 0.07 -8.52 -7.21
CA GLU A 155 1.02 -8.51 -6.09
C GLU A 155 2.41 -9.06 -6.50
N PRO A 156 3.49 -8.83 -5.73
CA PRO A 156 4.87 -9.16 -6.12
C PRO A 156 5.08 -10.62 -6.59
N PHE A 157 4.28 -11.56 -6.09
CA PHE A 157 4.33 -12.99 -6.40
C PHE A 157 3.16 -13.49 -7.26
N ALA A 158 2.25 -12.61 -7.67
CA ALA A 158 1.09 -12.97 -8.45
C ALA A 158 1.42 -13.12 -9.94
N ASN A 159 0.64 -13.94 -10.63
CA ASN A 159 0.90 -14.32 -12.03
C ASN A 159 0.77 -13.14 -13.01
N LEU A 160 0.07 -12.06 -12.63
CA LEU A 160 -0.13 -10.89 -13.47
C LEU A 160 0.61 -9.65 -12.95
N ASN A 161 1.67 -9.83 -12.14
CA ASN A 161 2.49 -8.70 -11.73
C ASN A 161 3.09 -8.00 -12.98
N PRO A 162 2.78 -6.71 -13.24
CA PRO A 162 3.32 -5.97 -14.39
C PRO A 162 4.82 -5.68 -14.25
N LYS A 163 5.38 -5.75 -13.04
CA LYS A 163 6.79 -5.49 -12.73
C LYS A 163 7.59 -6.80 -12.80
N TRP A 164 7.93 -7.18 -14.03
CA TRP A 164 8.63 -8.41 -14.44
C TRP A 164 9.98 -8.76 -13.72
N PRO A 165 10.80 -7.84 -13.18
CA PRO A 165 12.16 -8.17 -12.72
C PRO A 165 12.28 -9.16 -11.54
N LYS A 166 11.20 -9.47 -10.80
CA LYS A 166 11.27 -10.40 -9.65
C LYS A 166 10.83 -11.84 -9.91
N TYR A 167 10.18 -12.14 -11.05
CA TYR A 167 10.02 -13.53 -11.48
C TYR A 167 11.40 -14.19 -11.67
N PHE A 168 12.36 -13.44 -12.19
CA PHE A 168 13.74 -13.88 -12.39
C PHE A 168 14.51 -14.08 -11.06
N GLN A 169 14.31 -13.20 -10.06
CA GLN A 169 14.89 -13.37 -8.71
C GLN A 169 14.32 -14.61 -7.98
N ARG A 170 13.05 -14.96 -8.21
CA ARG A 170 12.43 -16.20 -7.69
C ARG A 170 13.04 -17.47 -8.30
N VAL A 171 13.40 -17.43 -9.58
CA VAL A 171 13.96 -18.58 -10.30
C VAL A 171 15.45 -18.80 -9.98
N LEU A 172 16.21 -17.73 -9.71
CA LEU A 172 17.66 -17.80 -9.43
C LEU A 172 18.03 -17.96 -7.94
N CYS A 173 17.09 -17.83 -7.01
CA CYS A 173 17.42 -17.70 -5.58
C CYS A 173 16.43 -18.44 -4.64
N PHE A 174 16.28 -19.76 -4.83
CA PHE A 174 15.29 -20.63 -4.17
C PHE A 174 15.41 -20.75 -2.64
N CYS A 175 16.47 -20.22 -2.01
CA CYS A 175 16.76 -20.37 -0.58
C CYS A 175 16.77 -19.07 0.24
N CYS A 176 16.63 -17.88 -0.39
CA CYS A 176 16.86 -16.59 0.29
C CYS A 176 15.72 -15.56 0.18
N PHE A 177 14.65 -15.84 -0.58
CA PHE A 177 13.60 -14.84 -0.86
C PHE A 177 12.21 -15.35 -0.51
N GLY A 178 11.73 -15.00 0.70
CA GLY A 178 10.36 -15.19 1.12
C GLY A 178 10.17 -14.93 2.61
N ARG A 179 9.11 -14.20 2.98
CA ARG A 179 8.65 -14.12 4.37
C ARG A 179 7.86 -15.39 4.66
N SER A 180 8.52 -16.49 5.03
CA SER A 180 7.88 -17.81 5.28
C SER A 180 6.83 -17.78 6.39
N CYS A 181 6.83 -16.73 7.21
CA CYS A 181 5.80 -16.46 8.21
C CYS A 181 4.54 -15.78 7.65
N LEU A 182 4.53 -15.34 6.39
CA LEU A 182 3.38 -14.71 5.73
C LEU A 182 2.75 -15.68 4.72
N ILE A 183 1.45 -15.49 4.49
CA ILE A 183 0.72 -16.22 3.46
C ILE A 183 0.91 -15.44 2.15
N PRO A 184 1.25 -16.10 1.02
CA PRO A 184 1.43 -15.41 -0.26
C PRO A 184 0.09 -14.91 -0.83
N ASN A 185 0.14 -13.83 -1.62
CA ASN A 185 -0.98 -13.27 -2.39
C ASN A 185 -2.22 -12.85 -1.56
N VAL A 186 -2.00 -12.39 -0.32
CA VAL A 186 -3.05 -11.84 0.56
C VAL A 186 -2.72 -10.45 1.09
N GLY A 187 -1.81 -9.73 0.42
CA GLY A 187 -1.41 -8.39 0.82
C GLY A 187 -2.61 -7.45 0.92
N TYR A 188 -3.53 -7.52 -0.03
CA TYR A 188 -4.77 -6.72 -0.01
C TYR A 188 -5.67 -6.95 1.23
N LEU A 189 -5.69 -8.19 1.76
CA LEU A 189 -6.39 -8.51 3.01
C LEU A 189 -5.62 -7.94 4.20
N SER A 190 -4.29 -8.01 4.18
CA SER A 190 -3.44 -7.41 5.23
C SER A 190 -3.64 -5.89 5.31
N GLU A 191 -3.66 -5.19 4.16
CA GLU A 191 -3.92 -3.74 4.07
C GLU A 191 -5.28 -3.35 4.68
N THR A 192 -6.33 -4.08 4.28
CA THR A 192 -7.68 -3.82 4.80
C THR A 192 -7.80 -4.15 6.27
N ALA A 193 -7.22 -5.27 6.72
CA ALA A 193 -7.25 -5.67 8.12
C ALA A 193 -6.49 -4.70 9.02
N ALA A 194 -5.42 -4.06 8.54
CA ALA A 194 -4.73 -3.00 9.28
C ALA A 194 -5.66 -1.78 9.51
N SER A 195 -6.39 -1.35 8.49
CA SER A 195 -7.40 -0.29 8.63
C SER A 195 -8.54 -0.68 9.59
N LEU A 196 -8.99 -1.94 9.57
CA LEU A 196 -9.99 -2.43 10.54
C LEU A 196 -9.46 -2.45 11.97
N VAL A 197 -8.22 -2.89 12.19
CA VAL A 197 -7.57 -2.88 13.52
C VAL A 197 -7.38 -1.45 14.02
N ASP A 198 -6.95 -0.54 13.15
CA ASP A 198 -6.78 0.88 13.45
C ASP A 198 -8.09 1.51 13.95
N GLU A 199 -9.21 1.27 13.26
CA GLU A 199 -10.54 1.73 13.66
C GLU A 199 -11.01 1.08 14.96
N ARG A 200 -10.82 -0.23 15.12
CA ARG A 200 -11.25 -0.95 16.34
C ARG A 200 -10.46 -0.54 17.57
N LEU A 201 -9.21 -0.10 17.42
CA LEU A 201 -8.34 0.41 18.49
C LEU A 201 -8.40 1.94 18.65
N ASN A 202 -9.23 2.65 17.87
CA ASN A 202 -9.35 4.11 17.87
C ASN A 202 -8.00 4.84 17.63
N LEU A 203 -7.14 4.27 16.78
CA LEU A 203 -5.83 4.83 16.48
C LEU A 203 -5.94 5.95 15.44
N PHE A 204 -6.66 5.71 14.35
CA PHE A 204 -6.92 6.68 13.27
C PHE A 204 -5.64 7.21 12.62
N VAL A 205 -4.67 6.32 12.41
CA VAL A 205 -3.41 6.63 11.70
C VAL A 205 -3.32 5.92 10.34
N VAL A 206 -4.15 4.92 10.06
CA VAL A 206 -4.20 4.26 8.75
C VAL A 206 -5.24 4.96 7.86
N PRO A 207 -4.87 5.46 6.67
CA PRO A 207 -5.87 5.93 5.71
C PRO A 207 -6.87 4.82 5.39
N LYS A 208 -8.16 5.14 5.44
CA LYS A 208 -9.24 4.15 5.36
C LYS A 208 -9.05 3.24 4.14
N THR A 209 -9.05 1.94 4.39
CA THR A 209 -8.74 0.92 3.38
C THR A 209 -9.79 -0.19 3.42
N ARG A 210 -10.32 -0.58 2.26
CA ARG A 210 -11.27 -1.69 2.13
C ARG A 210 -10.96 -2.57 0.92
N VAL A 211 -11.46 -3.80 0.97
CA VAL A 211 -11.51 -4.69 -0.20
C VAL A 211 -12.61 -4.20 -1.14
N VAL A 212 -12.24 -3.93 -2.38
CA VAL A 212 -13.17 -3.56 -3.45
C VAL A 212 -12.91 -4.38 -4.70
N LYS A 213 -13.83 -4.31 -5.66
CA LYS A 213 -13.66 -4.88 -6.99
C LYS A 213 -13.74 -3.78 -8.04
N LEU A 214 -12.62 -3.48 -8.70
CA LEU A 214 -12.54 -2.47 -9.75
C LEU A 214 -12.22 -3.10 -11.11
N ALA A 215 -12.72 -2.49 -12.18
CA ALA A 215 -12.38 -2.87 -13.54
C ALA A 215 -11.97 -1.63 -14.31
N SER A 216 -10.83 -1.72 -14.97
CA SER A 216 -10.32 -0.65 -15.82
C SER A 216 -9.45 -1.26 -16.90
N PRO A 217 -9.52 -0.78 -18.17
CA PRO A 217 -8.57 -1.15 -19.22
C PRO A 217 -7.09 -0.95 -18.84
N SER A 218 -6.76 -0.09 -17.86
CA SER A 218 -5.38 0.18 -17.48
C SER A 218 -4.75 -0.90 -16.59
N PHE A 219 -5.54 -1.81 -16.02
CA PHE A 219 -5.03 -2.92 -15.22
C PHE A 219 -4.38 -4.01 -16.09
N ASN A 220 -3.50 -4.80 -15.49
CA ASN A 220 -2.80 -5.86 -16.22
C ASN A 220 -3.64 -7.13 -16.34
N TYR A 221 -4.20 -7.39 -17.52
CA TYR A 221 -4.96 -8.62 -17.80
C TYR A 221 -4.12 -9.63 -18.59
N GLY A 222 -4.19 -10.90 -18.18
CA GLY A 222 -3.58 -11.98 -18.95
C GLY A 222 -4.16 -12.04 -20.37
N ARG A 223 -3.29 -12.19 -21.38
CA ARG A 223 -3.70 -12.36 -22.77
C ARG A 223 -4.19 -13.78 -22.99
N SER A 224 -5.37 -13.93 -23.58
CA SER A 224 -5.84 -15.22 -24.08
C SER A 224 -5.21 -15.45 -25.46
N TRP A 225 -4.71 -16.66 -25.72
CA TRP A 225 -4.24 -17.05 -27.05
C TRP A 225 -5.36 -17.04 -28.10
N PHE A 226 -6.62 -17.09 -27.68
CA PHE A 226 -7.79 -17.22 -28.57
C PHE A 226 -8.57 -15.92 -28.77
N HIS A 227 -8.19 -14.82 -28.12
CA HIS A 227 -8.88 -13.52 -28.25
C HIS A 227 -7.89 -12.38 -28.43
N GLU A 228 -8.10 -11.55 -29.46
CA GLU A 228 -7.26 -10.38 -29.74
C GLU A 228 -7.29 -9.33 -28.63
N THR A 229 -8.41 -9.21 -27.90
CA THR A 229 -8.56 -8.27 -26.77
C THR A 229 -8.77 -9.01 -25.44
N PRO A 230 -8.02 -8.66 -24.38
CA PRO A 230 -8.21 -9.27 -23.08
C PRO A 230 -9.58 -8.87 -22.49
N LYS A 231 -10.34 -9.86 -22.02
CA LYS A 231 -11.64 -9.63 -21.38
C LYS A 231 -11.44 -8.87 -20.07
N ILE A 232 -11.82 -7.60 -20.05
CA ILE A 232 -11.82 -6.76 -18.84
C ILE A 232 -12.80 -7.37 -17.85
N LYS A 233 -12.28 -7.71 -16.67
CA LYS A 233 -13.04 -8.23 -15.53
C LYS A 233 -12.68 -7.45 -14.29
N GLY A 234 -13.59 -7.36 -13.34
CA GLY A 234 -13.28 -6.75 -12.06
C GLY A 234 -12.21 -7.55 -11.32
N LYS A 235 -11.16 -6.84 -10.90
CA LYS A 235 -10.09 -7.32 -10.05
C LYS A 235 -10.42 -6.97 -8.62
N GLU A 236 -10.30 -7.95 -7.75
CA GLU A 236 -10.40 -7.73 -6.31
C GLU A 236 -9.06 -7.19 -5.79
N GLY A 237 -9.09 -6.24 -4.87
CA GLY A 237 -7.91 -5.63 -4.30
C GLY A 237 -8.24 -4.68 -3.17
N SER A 238 -7.22 -4.12 -2.53
CA SER A 238 -7.38 -3.10 -1.51
C SER A 238 -7.44 -1.73 -2.17
N LEU A 239 -8.45 -0.94 -1.81
CA LEU A 239 -8.53 0.48 -2.13
C LEU A 239 -8.33 1.27 -0.84
N GLN A 240 -7.24 2.03 -0.80
CA GLN A 240 -6.86 2.91 0.31
C GLN A 240 -7.08 4.37 -0.10
N THR A 241 -7.62 5.18 0.80
CA THR A 241 -7.73 6.63 0.59
C THR A 241 -6.36 7.27 0.41
N PHE A 242 -6.22 8.15 -0.58
CA PHE A 242 -4.98 8.90 -0.81
C PHE A 242 -4.89 10.10 0.14
N VAL A 243 -3.69 10.36 0.67
CA VAL A 243 -3.43 11.46 1.60
C VAL A 243 -2.58 12.54 0.94
N ILE A 244 -3.03 13.80 1.00
CA ILE A 244 -2.42 14.93 0.29
C ILE A 244 -1.56 15.76 1.24
N GLY A 245 -0.37 16.17 0.76
CA GLY A 245 0.57 17.00 1.52
C GLY A 245 1.43 16.23 2.52
N TYR A 246 1.49 14.91 2.38
CA TYR A 246 2.31 14.03 3.21
C TYR A 246 3.64 13.72 2.50
N GLN A 247 4.71 13.62 3.28
CA GLN A 247 6.03 13.19 2.83
C GLN A 247 6.47 11.96 3.64
N SER A 248 7.44 11.18 3.14
CA SER A 248 7.95 10.05 3.94
C SER A 248 8.57 10.54 5.25
N ALA A 249 8.47 9.72 6.30
CA ALA A 249 9.10 10.06 7.55
C ALA A 249 10.61 10.21 7.41
N GLU A 250 11.26 9.45 6.51
CA GLU A 250 12.68 9.65 6.22
C GLU A 250 12.99 11.11 5.81
N VAL A 251 12.21 11.68 4.89
CA VAL A 251 12.42 13.06 4.44
C VAL A 251 12.21 14.05 5.58
N VAL A 252 11.07 13.95 6.27
CA VAL A 252 10.70 14.94 7.30
C VAL A 252 11.63 14.85 8.52
N LEU A 253 12.00 13.65 8.95
CA LEU A 253 12.92 13.49 10.09
C LEU A 253 14.33 13.99 9.76
N ASN A 254 14.79 13.81 8.51
CA ASN A 254 16.07 14.38 8.06
C ASN A 254 16.02 15.92 8.01
N GLU A 255 14.90 16.51 7.59
CA GLU A 255 14.69 17.96 7.63
C GLU A 255 14.76 18.50 9.07
N TRP A 256 14.08 17.85 10.02
CA TRP A 256 14.14 18.22 11.44
C TRP A 256 15.54 18.11 12.02
N ALA A 257 16.28 17.05 11.67
CA ALA A 257 17.65 16.86 12.13
C ALA A 257 18.61 17.95 11.61
N ASN A 258 18.40 18.42 10.37
CA ASN A 258 19.25 19.43 9.73
C ASN A 258 18.94 20.87 10.18
N MET A 259 17.66 21.19 10.41
CA MET A 259 17.22 22.55 10.78
C MET A 259 17.22 22.81 12.29
N GLY A 260 17.25 21.74 13.11
CA GLY A 260 17.00 21.81 14.55
C GLY A 260 15.50 21.84 14.84
N THR A 261 15.06 21.00 15.77
CA THR A 261 13.64 20.85 16.14
C THR A 261 13.04 22.13 16.76
N GLU A 262 13.87 22.93 17.43
CA GLU A 262 13.45 24.17 18.10
C GLU A 262 12.96 25.26 17.13
N HIS A 263 13.42 25.26 15.87
CA HIS A 263 13.00 26.23 14.86
C HIS A 263 11.85 25.74 13.97
N THR A 264 11.44 24.48 14.10
CA THR A 264 10.51 23.83 13.15
C THR A 264 9.22 23.34 13.77
N MET A 265 9.14 23.06 15.07
CA MET A 265 7.92 22.52 15.71
C MET A 265 7.52 23.27 16.98
N SER A 266 6.24 23.64 17.09
CA SER A 266 5.65 24.07 18.37
C SER A 266 5.59 22.90 19.36
N GLN A 267 5.56 23.20 20.66
CA GLN A 267 5.41 22.19 21.72
C GLN A 267 4.15 21.34 21.52
N GLU A 268 3.04 21.96 21.10
CA GLU A 268 1.78 21.26 20.80
C GLU A 268 1.96 20.23 19.68
N ASN A 269 2.67 20.60 18.61
CA ASN A 269 2.96 19.69 17.51
C ASN A 269 3.93 18.57 17.94
N GLU A 270 4.89 18.82 18.83
CA GLU A 270 5.77 17.76 19.34
C GLU A 270 4.99 16.72 20.16
N GLU A 271 4.11 17.19 21.05
CA GLU A 271 3.25 16.32 21.86
C GLU A 271 2.30 15.51 20.97
N ARG A 272 1.68 16.18 19.99
CA ARG A 272 0.78 15.54 19.02
C ARG A 272 1.51 14.50 18.17
N PHE A 273 2.69 14.83 17.65
CA PHE A 273 3.53 13.89 16.91
C PHE A 273 3.86 12.66 17.74
N THR A 274 4.27 12.87 19.00
CA THR A 274 4.61 11.78 19.93
C THR A 274 3.43 10.82 20.10
N VAL A 275 2.21 11.34 20.28
CA VAL A 275 1.00 10.49 20.40
C VAL A 275 0.71 9.75 19.10
N LEU A 276 0.82 10.39 17.94
CA LEU A 276 0.60 9.76 16.63
C LEU A 276 1.62 8.67 16.33
N PHE A 277 2.89 8.91 16.66
CA PHE A 277 3.96 7.92 16.57
C PHE A 277 3.69 6.72 17.48
N GLN A 278 3.27 6.95 18.73
CA GLN A 278 2.91 5.89 19.67
C GLN A 278 1.70 5.08 19.17
N LYS A 279 0.70 5.71 18.55
CA LYS A 279 -0.43 5.02 17.90
C LYS A 279 0.03 4.12 16.75
N MET A 280 0.97 4.59 15.91
CA MET A 280 1.59 3.74 14.89
C MET A 280 2.31 2.54 15.52
N CYS A 281 3.07 2.74 16.60
CA CYS A 281 3.76 1.65 17.30
C CYS A 281 2.77 0.59 17.80
N VAL A 282 1.65 1.01 18.38
CA VAL A 282 0.56 0.11 18.82
C VAL A 282 0.01 -0.70 17.65
N LEU A 283 -0.30 -0.05 16.53
CA LEU A 283 -0.81 -0.73 15.33
C LEU A 283 0.18 -1.79 14.85
N ASP A 284 1.42 -1.39 14.56
CA ASP A 284 2.45 -2.26 14.01
C ASP A 284 2.75 -3.45 14.93
N TYR A 285 2.76 -3.21 16.24
CA TYR A 285 2.95 -4.26 17.24
C TYR A 285 1.81 -5.28 17.18
N VAL A 286 0.55 -4.81 17.21
CA VAL A 286 -0.64 -5.67 17.20
C VAL A 286 -0.72 -6.51 15.92
N ILE A 287 -0.56 -5.88 14.75
CA ILE A 287 -0.64 -6.60 13.47
C ILE A 287 0.63 -7.42 13.16
N ARG A 288 1.68 -7.26 13.99
CA ARG A 288 3.03 -7.76 13.77
C ARG A 288 3.51 -7.46 12.35
N ASN A 289 3.59 -6.17 12.03
CA ASN A 289 4.09 -5.73 10.73
C ASN A 289 5.55 -6.20 10.55
N THR A 290 5.87 -6.73 9.37
CA THR A 290 7.19 -7.27 9.03
C THR A 290 7.95 -6.41 8.03
N ASP A 291 7.39 -5.25 7.64
CA ASP A 291 7.97 -4.35 6.64
C ASP A 291 7.72 -2.86 6.95
N ARG A 292 7.72 -2.46 8.23
CA ARG A 292 7.73 -1.03 8.58
C ARG A 292 9.14 -0.48 8.49
N HIS A 293 9.37 0.36 7.50
CA HIS A 293 10.54 1.23 7.36
C HIS A 293 10.11 2.70 7.21
N MET A 294 11.08 3.63 7.19
CA MET A 294 10.83 5.08 7.22
C MET A 294 10.06 5.64 6.01
N ASP A 295 10.02 4.91 4.89
CA ASP A 295 9.19 5.28 3.73
C ASP A 295 7.73 4.86 3.85
N ASN A 296 7.43 3.86 4.70
CA ASN A 296 6.09 3.28 4.80
C ASN A 296 5.20 3.98 5.82
N TRP A 297 5.66 5.08 6.40
CA TRP A 297 4.81 5.97 7.18
C TRP A 297 5.15 7.40 6.81
N LEU A 298 4.11 8.21 6.70
CA LEU A 298 4.18 9.54 6.14
C LEU A 298 3.86 10.56 7.22
N ILE A 299 4.48 11.73 7.11
CA ILE A 299 4.25 12.86 8.00
C ILE A 299 3.79 14.04 7.13
N ARG A 300 2.71 14.68 7.54
CA ARG A 300 2.33 16.00 7.02
C ARG A 300 2.69 17.03 8.08
N HIS A 301 3.71 17.82 7.76
CA HIS A 301 4.19 18.90 8.61
C HIS A 301 4.09 20.20 7.81
N VAL A 302 3.12 21.03 8.19
CA VAL A 302 2.91 22.37 7.63
C VAL A 302 3.00 23.34 8.81
N PRO A 303 3.79 24.43 8.71
CA PRO A 303 3.86 25.44 9.78
C PRO A 303 2.45 25.92 10.18
N ASP A 304 2.23 26.07 11.48
CA ASP A 304 0.96 26.51 12.08
C ASP A 304 -0.24 25.58 11.87
N GLU A 305 -0.09 24.43 11.19
CA GLU A 305 -1.11 23.38 11.12
C GLU A 305 -0.82 22.24 12.12
N PRO A 306 -1.85 21.54 12.62
CA PRO A 306 -1.66 20.35 13.44
C PRO A 306 -0.96 19.24 12.65
N ILE A 307 0.18 18.76 13.16
CA ILE A 307 0.94 17.69 12.52
C ILE A 307 0.10 16.40 12.38
N GLN A 308 0.29 15.67 11.28
CA GLN A 308 -0.44 14.43 11.01
C GLN A 308 0.52 13.31 10.60
N VAL A 309 0.14 12.07 10.90
CA VAL A 309 0.88 10.86 10.54
C VAL A 309 -0.07 9.91 9.82
N ALA A 310 0.37 9.35 8.71
CA ALA A 310 -0.36 8.36 7.95
C ALA A 310 0.49 7.08 7.81
N VAL A 311 -0.08 5.95 8.20
CA VAL A 311 0.58 4.65 8.18
C VAL A 311 0.10 3.86 6.97
N ILE A 312 0.98 3.74 5.97
CA ILE A 312 0.67 3.14 4.66
C ILE A 312 1.40 1.81 4.47
N ASP A 313 1.11 1.13 3.36
CA ASP A 313 1.77 -0.12 2.94
C ASP A 313 1.80 -1.21 4.04
N ASN A 314 0.62 -1.58 4.52
CA ASN A 314 0.42 -2.59 5.57
C ASN A 314 0.22 -4.00 4.98
N GLY A 315 0.60 -4.23 3.72
CA GLY A 315 0.40 -5.48 3.00
C GLY A 315 1.21 -6.68 3.52
N LEU A 316 2.18 -6.45 4.42
CA LEU A 316 3.12 -7.45 4.90
C LEU A 316 3.05 -7.63 6.43
N ALA A 317 1.83 -7.76 6.93
CA ALA A 317 1.49 -7.99 8.33
C ALA A 317 0.67 -9.29 8.52
N PHE A 318 0.19 -9.53 9.74
CA PHE A 318 -0.59 -10.70 10.14
C PHE A 318 0.09 -12.05 9.84
N PRO A 319 1.28 -12.32 10.37
CA PRO A 319 1.97 -13.57 10.10
C PRO A 319 1.30 -14.78 10.77
N VAL A 320 1.45 -15.96 10.15
CA VAL A 320 0.95 -17.25 10.68
C VAL A 320 1.76 -17.76 11.87
N LYS A 321 2.98 -17.27 12.00
CA LYS A 321 3.91 -17.57 13.08
C LYS A 321 4.79 -16.35 13.34
N HIS A 322 5.27 -16.17 14.56
CA HIS A 322 6.31 -15.17 14.79
C HIS A 322 7.50 -15.47 13.88
N PRO A 323 8.12 -14.46 13.27
CA PRO A 323 9.29 -14.69 12.44
C PRO A 323 10.38 -15.35 13.28
N GLU A 324 10.65 -16.61 13.02
CA GLU A 324 11.80 -17.31 13.59
C GLU A 324 13.06 -16.74 12.95
N CYS A 325 14.14 -16.58 13.73
CA CYS A 325 15.48 -16.39 13.18
C CYS A 325 15.99 -17.61 12.36
N ALA A 326 15.10 -18.54 11.98
CA ALA A 326 15.39 -19.82 11.36
C ALA A 326 16.10 -19.70 9.99
N SER A 327 15.99 -18.56 9.31
CA SER A 327 17.05 -18.14 8.39
C SER A 327 17.93 -17.13 9.14
N ARG A 328 19.17 -17.52 9.50
CA ARG A 328 20.18 -16.66 10.14
C ARG A 328 20.53 -15.37 9.35
N PHE A 329 19.82 -15.06 8.27
CA PHE A 329 20.14 -14.03 7.28
C PHE A 329 19.10 -12.90 7.16
N ARG A 330 17.92 -12.99 7.80
CA ARG A 330 16.93 -11.90 7.77
C ARG A 330 16.12 -11.82 9.06
N THR A 331 16.25 -10.71 9.77
CA THR A 331 15.40 -10.32 10.89
C THR A 331 14.25 -9.43 10.40
N PHE A 332 13.15 -9.40 11.15
CA PHE A 332 12.02 -8.48 10.91
C PHE A 332 11.81 -7.61 12.16
N PRO A 333 12.78 -6.74 12.47
CA PRO A 333 12.70 -5.86 13.63
C PRO A 333 11.65 -4.77 13.39
N PHE A 334 11.17 -4.20 14.49
CA PHE A 334 10.44 -2.94 14.44
C PHE A 334 11.48 -1.81 14.49
N HIS A 335 11.89 -1.29 13.32
CA HIS A 335 12.95 -0.27 13.25
C HIS A 335 12.61 1.02 14.03
N TRP A 336 11.32 1.34 14.18
CA TRP A 336 10.90 2.46 15.03
C TRP A 336 11.26 2.28 16.50
N GLY A 337 11.54 1.07 16.97
CA GLY A 337 11.98 0.79 18.34
C GLY A 337 13.36 1.37 18.68
N GLU A 338 14.14 1.76 17.68
CA GLU A 338 15.45 2.42 17.84
C GLU A 338 15.33 3.95 17.88
N LEU A 339 14.14 4.50 17.55
CA LEU A 339 13.92 5.94 17.54
C LEU A 339 13.73 6.47 18.98
N SER A 340 14.24 7.67 19.25
CA SER A 340 14.17 8.30 20.57
C SER A 340 12.75 8.39 21.13
N TRP A 341 11.74 8.65 20.29
CA TRP A 341 10.33 8.68 20.68
C TRP A 341 9.80 7.34 21.20
N ALA A 342 10.36 6.21 20.77
CA ALA A 342 9.97 4.88 21.25
C ALA A 342 10.48 4.59 22.67
N HIS A 343 11.49 5.34 23.14
CA HIS A 343 11.99 5.25 24.51
C HIS A 343 11.22 6.14 25.49
N ARG A 344 10.35 7.04 25.00
CA ARG A 344 9.50 7.87 25.85
C ARG A 344 8.34 7.03 26.44
N PRO A 345 7.93 7.27 27.70
CA PRO A 345 6.74 6.65 28.27
C PRO A 345 5.51 6.85 27.38
N LEU A 346 4.61 5.87 27.36
CA LEU A 346 3.38 6.00 26.58
C LEU A 346 2.55 7.16 27.12
N ASN A 347 1.94 7.94 26.23
CA ASN A 347 1.02 8.99 26.63
C ASN A 347 -0.07 8.39 27.54
N GLN A 348 -0.25 8.97 28.73
CA GLN A 348 -1.10 8.38 29.77
C GLN A 348 -2.58 8.29 29.37
N LYS A 349 -3.08 9.25 28.56
CA LYS A 349 -4.44 9.20 28.02
C LYS A 349 -4.60 8.04 27.05
N LEU A 350 -3.68 7.91 26.08
CA LEU A 350 -3.65 6.79 25.14
C LEU A 350 -3.55 5.45 25.86
N ARG A 351 -2.66 5.35 26.87
CA ARG A 351 -2.49 4.16 27.70
C ARG A 351 -3.80 3.75 28.38
N GLN A 352 -4.48 4.70 29.04
CA GLN A 352 -5.72 4.42 29.75
C GLN A 352 -6.87 4.04 28.79
N GLU A 353 -6.97 4.68 27.63
CA GLU A 353 -7.93 4.34 26.58
C GLU A 353 -7.72 2.90 26.09
N LEU A 354 -6.47 2.52 25.80
CA LEU A 354 -6.11 1.17 25.37
C LEU A 354 -6.37 0.12 26.46
N LEU A 355 -6.00 0.39 27.71
CA LEU A 355 -6.25 -0.53 28.83
C LEU A 355 -7.75 -0.80 29.05
N THR A 356 -8.57 0.26 28.93
CA THR A 356 -10.02 0.17 29.05
C THR A 356 -10.62 -0.63 27.89
N LEU A 357 -10.06 -0.48 26.69
CA LEU A 357 -10.54 -1.15 25.49
C LEU A 357 -10.14 -2.64 25.43
N LEU A 358 -8.91 -2.99 25.85
CA LEU A 358 -8.31 -4.33 25.76
C LEU A 358 -8.88 -5.32 26.80
N THR A 359 -10.20 -5.49 26.79
CA THR A 359 -10.91 -6.54 27.54
C THR A 359 -10.88 -7.88 26.80
N PRO A 360 -11.10 -9.02 27.47
CA PRO A 360 -11.21 -10.31 26.78
C PRO A 360 -12.34 -10.35 25.75
N ALA A 361 -13.46 -9.68 26.02
CA ALA A 361 -14.58 -9.56 25.09
C ALA A 361 -14.14 -8.84 23.80
N PHE A 362 -13.51 -7.67 23.92
CA PHE A 362 -12.98 -6.92 22.80
C PHE A 362 -11.99 -7.75 21.96
N VAL A 363 -11.00 -8.37 22.62
CA VAL A 363 -9.99 -9.20 21.92
C VAL A 363 -10.64 -10.39 21.22
N HIS A 364 -11.64 -11.04 21.84
CA HIS A 364 -12.38 -12.12 21.21
C HIS A 364 -13.13 -11.66 19.97
N GLU A 365 -13.87 -10.55 20.08
CA GLU A 365 -14.66 -9.98 18.98
C GLU A 365 -13.78 -9.56 17.80
N LEU A 366 -12.71 -8.79 18.06
CA LEU A 366 -11.74 -8.38 17.03
C LEU A 366 -11.14 -9.61 16.33
N CYS A 367 -10.73 -10.63 17.10
CA CYS A 367 -10.20 -11.86 16.51
C CYS A 367 -11.23 -12.62 15.66
N GLU A 368 -12.50 -12.69 16.08
CA GLU A 368 -13.54 -13.38 15.31
C GLU A 368 -13.95 -12.58 14.06
N GLU A 369 -13.95 -11.25 14.14
CA GLU A 369 -14.16 -10.34 13.01
C GLU A 369 -13.08 -10.55 11.95
N LEU A 370 -11.80 -10.42 12.31
CA LEU A 370 -10.69 -10.62 11.38
C LEU A 370 -10.60 -12.05 10.85
N LYS A 371 -10.93 -13.05 11.67
CA LYS A 371 -11.00 -14.45 11.23
C LYS A 371 -12.09 -14.67 10.17
N LYS A 372 -13.25 -14.02 10.30
CA LYS A 372 -14.30 -14.06 9.28
C LYS A 372 -13.83 -13.32 8.03
N PHE A 373 -13.21 -12.15 8.20
CA PHE A 373 -12.68 -11.34 7.11
C PHE A 373 -11.60 -12.08 6.29
N PHE A 374 -10.59 -12.68 6.93
CA PHE A 374 -9.55 -13.45 6.22
C PHE A 374 -10.07 -14.70 5.48
N ARG A 375 -11.27 -15.18 5.82
CA ARG A 375 -11.94 -16.28 5.10
C ARG A 375 -12.74 -15.80 3.89
N HIS A 376 -12.76 -14.50 3.62
CA HIS A 376 -13.31 -13.92 2.40
C HIS A 376 -12.67 -14.56 1.17
N ASP A 377 -11.35 -14.68 1.19
CA ASP A 377 -10.62 -15.42 0.16
C ASP A 377 -10.73 -16.93 0.40
N ARG A 378 -11.48 -17.61 -0.48
CA ARG A 378 -11.69 -19.06 -0.40
C ARG A 378 -10.42 -19.87 -0.63
N GLN A 379 -9.39 -19.26 -1.23
CA GLN A 379 -8.08 -19.90 -1.39
C GLN A 379 -7.29 -19.91 -0.08
N HIS A 380 -7.76 -19.17 0.94
CA HIS A 380 -7.08 -19.05 2.22
C HIS A 380 -7.29 -20.28 3.10
N ASN A 381 -6.19 -20.93 3.48
CA ASN A 381 -6.24 -22.12 4.30
C ASN A 381 -6.73 -21.79 5.72
N ARG A 382 -7.84 -22.41 6.15
CA ARG A 382 -8.45 -22.21 7.48
C ARG A 382 -7.50 -22.42 8.66
N TYR A 383 -6.50 -23.31 8.52
CA TYR A 383 -5.50 -23.58 9.55
C TYR A 383 -4.45 -22.47 9.63
N LEU A 384 -4.09 -21.88 8.48
CA LEU A 384 -3.22 -20.70 8.43
C LEU A 384 -3.93 -19.49 9.03
N THR A 385 -5.20 -19.24 8.68
CA THR A 385 -6.02 -18.20 9.33
C THR A 385 -6.09 -18.38 10.84
N TYR A 386 -6.30 -19.62 11.31
CA TYR A 386 -6.30 -19.91 12.74
C TYR A 386 -4.95 -19.58 13.39
N SER A 387 -3.85 -19.82 12.69
CA SER A 387 -2.51 -19.51 13.17
C SER A 387 -2.23 -18.00 13.22
N GLN A 388 -2.64 -17.23 12.20
CA GLN A 388 -2.58 -15.75 12.20
C GLN A 388 -3.31 -15.18 13.44
N ILE A 389 -4.51 -15.69 13.71
CA ILE A 389 -5.34 -15.25 14.84
C ILE A 389 -4.74 -15.66 16.19
N ARG A 390 -3.88 -16.68 16.26
CA ARG A 390 -3.12 -17.00 17.48
C ARG A 390 -1.98 -16.03 17.73
N VAL A 391 -1.29 -15.60 16.68
CA VAL A 391 -0.24 -14.57 16.75
C VAL A 391 -0.84 -13.23 17.15
N LEU A 392 -1.87 -12.76 16.44
CA LEU A 392 -2.56 -11.49 16.74
C LEU A 392 -3.01 -11.42 18.21
N ARG A 393 -3.64 -12.49 18.70
CA ARG A 393 -4.08 -12.56 20.10
C ARG A 393 -2.91 -12.54 21.07
N GLY A 394 -1.79 -13.18 20.72
CA GLY A 394 -0.57 -13.14 21.52
C GLY A 394 0.01 -11.72 21.58
N GLN A 395 0.02 -11.00 20.45
CA GLN A 395 0.46 -9.59 20.41
C GLN A 395 -0.44 -8.68 21.25
N LEU A 396 -1.76 -8.85 21.18
CA LEU A 396 -2.71 -8.10 22.01
C LEU A 396 -2.52 -8.39 23.51
N TRP A 397 -2.23 -9.64 23.87
CA TRP A 397 -1.92 -10.00 25.25
C TRP A 397 -0.61 -9.34 25.71
N ASN A 398 0.48 -9.50 24.95
CA ASN A 398 1.76 -8.88 25.29
C ASN A 398 1.64 -7.35 25.39
N LEU A 399 0.87 -6.72 24.50
CA LEU A 399 0.61 -5.29 24.55
C LEU A 399 -0.11 -4.92 25.85
N LYS A 400 -1.17 -5.65 26.24
CA LYS A 400 -1.89 -5.39 27.49
C LYS A 400 -0.96 -5.44 28.70
N GLU A 401 -0.15 -6.50 28.80
CA GLU A 401 0.81 -6.64 29.90
C GLU A 401 1.88 -5.54 29.88
N ALA A 402 2.30 -5.07 28.69
CA ALA A 402 3.25 -3.95 28.56
C ALA A 402 2.63 -2.63 29.01
N LEU A 403 1.37 -2.38 28.64
CA LEU A 403 0.62 -1.22 29.10
C LEU A 403 0.42 -1.25 30.61
N GLU A 404 0.09 -2.40 31.20
CA GLU A 404 -0.05 -2.55 32.66
C GLU A 404 1.25 -2.26 33.40
N ALA A 405 2.39 -2.67 32.82
CA ALA A 405 3.73 -2.39 33.33
C ALA A 405 4.25 -0.95 33.05
N ASP A 406 3.48 -0.12 32.34
CA ASP A 406 3.87 1.23 31.90
C ASP A 406 5.17 1.25 31.07
N GLU A 407 5.38 0.19 30.29
CA GLU A 407 6.56 0.04 29.45
C GLU A 407 6.47 0.94 28.20
N PRO A 408 7.56 1.61 27.79
CA PRO A 408 7.59 2.37 26.56
C PRO A 408 7.68 1.46 25.31
N PRO A 409 7.33 1.94 24.11
CA PRO A 409 7.32 1.14 22.87
C PRO A 409 8.60 0.34 22.60
N ALA A 410 9.77 0.90 22.93
CA ALA A 410 11.07 0.24 22.76
C ALA A 410 11.27 -1.01 23.65
N GLU A 411 10.52 -1.17 24.74
CA GLU A 411 10.57 -2.39 25.57
C GLU A 411 9.62 -3.48 25.03
N TRP A 412 8.52 -3.10 24.36
CA TRP A 412 7.55 -4.06 23.84
C TRP A 412 8.17 -5.04 22.86
N VAL A 413 9.12 -4.54 22.04
CA VAL A 413 9.83 -5.31 21.01
C VAL A 413 10.80 -6.35 21.59
N LYS A 414 11.16 -6.21 22.87
CA LYS A 414 12.05 -7.12 23.62
C LYS A 414 11.28 -8.22 24.34
N ARG A 415 9.96 -8.06 24.52
CA ARG A 415 9.12 -9.08 25.16
C ARG A 415 9.16 -10.38 24.39
N GLU A 416 9.14 -11.48 25.14
CA GLU A 416 9.12 -12.82 24.54
C GLU A 416 7.85 -12.98 23.67
N PRO A 417 7.99 -13.42 22.41
CA PRO A 417 6.84 -13.68 21.57
C PRO A 417 5.99 -14.83 22.13
N ILE A 418 4.69 -14.62 22.22
CA ILE A 418 3.74 -15.64 22.66
C ILE A 418 2.68 -15.91 21.60
N LEU A 419 2.08 -17.09 21.70
CA LEU A 419 0.85 -17.44 20.99
C LEU A 419 -0.28 -17.52 22.01
N ALA A 420 -1.47 -17.07 21.63
CA ALA A 420 -2.64 -17.21 22.49
C ALA A 420 -3.77 -17.92 21.75
N SER A 421 -4.34 -18.98 22.34
CA SER A 421 -5.54 -19.64 21.83
C SER A 421 -6.76 -19.32 22.69
N ARG A 422 -7.94 -19.20 22.08
CA ARG A 422 -9.19 -19.01 22.83
C ARG A 422 -9.58 -20.29 23.61
N ARG A 423 -10.07 -20.13 24.84
CA ARG A 423 -10.68 -21.21 25.62
C ARG A 423 -12.17 -21.38 25.31
N PHE A 424 -12.84 -20.30 24.92
CA PHE A 424 -14.27 -20.29 24.60
C PHE A 424 -14.53 -20.23 23.09
N ARG A 425 -15.54 -20.99 22.63
CA ARG A 425 -15.97 -20.97 21.23
C ARG A 425 -16.78 -19.71 20.89
N HIS A 426 -17.56 -19.24 21.85
CA HIS A 426 -18.41 -18.05 21.81
C HIS A 426 -17.79 -16.94 22.66
N ALA A 427 -18.56 -15.89 22.93
CA ALA A 427 -18.15 -14.78 23.77
C ALA A 427 -17.56 -15.28 25.11
N PRO A 428 -16.44 -14.71 25.57
CA PRO A 428 -15.87 -15.03 26.87
C PRO A 428 -16.80 -14.56 28.01
N PRO A 429 -16.61 -15.08 29.24
CA PRO A 429 -17.29 -14.57 30.43
C PRO A 429 -17.06 -13.06 30.60
N ALA A 430 -18.12 -12.31 30.93
CA ALA A 430 -18.05 -10.85 31.04
C ALA A 430 -17.01 -10.35 32.06
N ASN A 431 -16.82 -11.10 33.15
CA ASN A 431 -15.89 -10.78 34.23
C ASN A 431 -14.60 -11.62 34.19
N GLY A 432 -14.35 -12.33 33.08
CA GLY A 432 -13.15 -13.16 32.95
C GLY A 432 -11.90 -12.31 32.79
N THR A 433 -10.78 -12.78 33.32
CA THR A 433 -9.44 -12.23 33.02
C THR A 433 -8.92 -12.77 31.69
N PHE A 434 -7.75 -12.31 31.24
CA PHE A 434 -7.10 -12.87 30.04
C PHE A 434 -6.78 -14.36 30.23
N ASP A 435 -6.27 -14.75 31.40
CA ASP A 435 -5.94 -16.14 31.73
C ASP A 435 -7.15 -17.07 31.78
N ASP A 436 -8.31 -16.55 32.19
CA ASP A 436 -9.57 -17.29 32.16
C ASP A 436 -10.07 -17.53 30.73
N CYS A 437 -9.85 -16.57 29.84
CA CYS A 437 -10.44 -16.53 28.50
C CYS A 437 -9.54 -17.13 27.42
N PHE A 438 -8.23 -17.09 27.64
CA PHE A 438 -7.22 -17.43 26.67
C PHE A 438 -6.18 -18.37 27.30
N ARG A 439 -5.49 -19.13 26.45
CA ARG A 439 -4.38 -19.99 26.84
C ARG A 439 -3.12 -19.45 26.20
N ARG A 440 -2.19 -19.01 27.04
CA ARG A 440 -0.82 -18.62 26.68
C ARG A 440 -0.04 -19.87 26.28
N LEU A 441 0.69 -19.76 25.18
CA LEU A 441 1.49 -20.82 24.60
C LEU A 441 2.83 -20.21 24.17
N PRO A 442 3.97 -20.90 24.39
CA PRO A 442 5.24 -20.42 23.88
C PRO A 442 5.19 -20.32 22.34
N ALA A 443 5.91 -19.37 21.77
CA ALA A 443 6.16 -19.29 20.33
C ALA A 443 7.25 -20.29 19.90
N ASP A 444 7.15 -21.53 20.39
CA ASP A 444 8.06 -22.60 20.00
C ASP A 444 7.56 -23.28 18.72
N TYR A 445 8.42 -23.27 17.71
CA TYR A 445 8.19 -23.88 16.41
C TYR A 445 9.17 -25.02 16.12
N SER A 446 10.01 -25.40 17.08
CA SER A 446 11.04 -26.46 16.97
C SER A 446 10.48 -27.79 16.45
N HIS A 447 9.22 -28.10 16.76
CA HIS A 447 8.54 -29.33 16.33
C HIS A 447 7.79 -29.22 14.99
N ARG A 448 7.82 -28.06 14.31
CA ARG A 448 7.17 -27.89 13.01
C ARG A 448 8.17 -28.11 11.90
N VAL A 449 7.93 -29.13 11.07
CA VAL A 449 8.61 -29.27 9.77
C VAL A 449 8.34 -28.00 8.97
N CYS A 450 9.38 -27.45 8.36
CA CYS A 450 9.34 -26.20 7.59
C CYS A 450 8.12 -26.22 6.65
N CYS A 451 7.28 -25.18 6.75
CA CYS A 451 6.03 -25.07 5.98
C CYS A 451 6.29 -25.00 4.48
#